data_AF-A0A2M7F1Y6-F1
#
_entry.id   AF-A0A2M7F1Y6-F1
#
_cell.length_a   1.000
_cell.length_b   1.000
_cell.length_c   1.000
_cell.angle_alpha   90.00
_cell.angle_beta   90.00
_cell.angle_gamma   90.00
#
_symmetry.space_group_name_H-M   'P 1'
#
loop_
_entity.id
_entity.type
_entity.pdbx_description
1 polymer ?
#
loop_
_entity_poly.entity_id
_entity_poly.type
_entity_poly.pdbx_seq_one_letter_code
_entity_poly.pdbx_strand_id
1 'polypeptide(L)' 'MRNEWILDVLADLQTFARDNGLSVLAEQLDDTRLVAATELALTGEGICGNECGATRAVGGLARGC' A
#
# COMPACT_ATOMS: atom_id res chain seq x y z
N MET A 1 8.73 -7.41 -1.52
CA MET A 1 9.25 -8.13 -0.34
C MET A 1 9.13 -7.38 0.98
N ARG A 2 9.34 -6.06 1.04
CA ARG A 2 9.40 -5.36 2.34
C ARG A 2 8.06 -5.26 3.09
N ASN A 3 6.94 -5.25 2.38
CA ASN A 3 5.61 -5.01 2.96
C ASN A 3 4.65 -6.19 2.83
N GLU A 4 5.00 -7.26 2.12
CA GLU A 4 4.08 -8.38 1.83
C GLU A 4 3.69 -9.18 3.09
N TRP A 5 4.56 -9.17 4.11
CA TRP A 5 4.31 -9.79 5.42
C TRP A 5 3.05 -9.27 6.12
N ILE A 6 2.60 -8.04 5.81
CA ILE A 6 1.41 -7.47 6.43
C ILE A 6 0.13 -8.20 6.00
N LEU A 7 0.10 -8.78 4.79
CA LEU A 7 -1.07 -9.50 4.29
C LEU A 7 -1.28 -10.81 5.05
N ASP A 8 -0.21 -11.49 5.42
CA ASP A 8 -0.25 -12.70 6.23
C ASP A 8 -0.73 -12.37 7.65
N VAL A 9 -0.20 -11.30 8.27
CA VAL A 9 -0.65 -10.84 9.59
C VAL A 9 -2.13 -10.45 9.59
N LEU A 10 -2.61 -9.75 8.55
CA LEU A 10 -4.02 -9.40 8.42
C LEU A 10 -4.91 -10.63 8.26
N ALA A 11 -4.44 -11.67 7.57
CA ALA A 11 -5.15 -12.94 7.45
C ALA A 11 -5.23 -13.70 8.79
N ASP A 12 -4.15 -13.69 9.56
CA ASP A 12 -4.11 -14.29 10.91
C ASP A 12 -5.07 -13.57 11.86
N LEU A 13 -5.07 -12.24 11.86
CA LEU A 13 -5.99 -11.44 12.67
C LEU A 13 -7.44 -11.62 12.25
N GLN A 14 -7.72 -11.77 10.94
CA GLN A 14 -9.07 -12.03 10.45
C GLN A 14 -9.56 -13.40 10.96
N THR A 15 -8.70 -14.41 10.94
CA THR A 15 -9.00 -15.75 11.46
C THR A 15 -9.29 -15.68 12.95
N PHE A 16 -8.42 -15.02 13.71
CA PHE A 16 -8.65 -14.78 15.14
C PHE A 16 -9.98 -14.08 15.41
N ALA A 17 -10.32 -13.04 14.65
CA ALA A 17 -11.57 -12.31 14.80
C ALA A 17 -12.79 -13.21 14.54
N ARG A 18 -12.73 -14.08 13.51
CA ARG A 18 -13.79 -15.06 13.21
C ARG A 18 -13.96 -16.08 14.32
N ASP A 19 -12.86 -16.67 14.80
CA ASP A 19 -12.87 -17.65 15.89
C ASP A 19 -13.43 -17.08 17.21
N ASN A 20 -13.24 -15.77 17.44
CA ASN A 20 -13.72 -15.10 18.65
C ASN A 20 -15.11 -14.44 18.48
N GLY A 21 -15.79 -14.66 17.35
CA GLY A 21 -17.12 -14.07 17.10
C GLY A 21 -17.12 -12.55 16.91
N LEU A 22 -15.96 -11.97 16.59
CA LEU A 22 -15.79 -10.54 16.32
C LEU A 22 -16.08 -10.24 14.84
N SER A 23 -17.31 -10.51 14.39
CA SER A 23 -17.67 -10.48 12.96
C SER A 23 -17.42 -9.13 12.28
N VAL A 24 -17.71 -8.02 12.97
CA VAL A 24 -17.45 -6.65 12.46
C VAL A 24 -15.96 -6.41 12.26
N LEU A 25 -15.13 -6.88 13.20
CA LEU A 25 -13.68 -6.75 13.08
C LEU A 25 -13.13 -7.61 11.93
N ALA A 26 -13.66 -8.82 11.73
CA ALA A 26 -13.28 -9.68 10.62
C ALA A 26 -13.60 -9.05 9.25
N GLU A 27 -14.74 -8.36 9.14
CA GLU A 27 -15.14 -7.61 7.94
C GLU A 27 -14.20 -6.43 7.69
N GLN A 28 -13.92 -5.61 8.71
CA GLN A 28 -12.97 -4.49 8.62
C GLN A 28 -11.56 -4.95 8.22
N LEU A 29 -11.13 -6.12 8.71
CA LEU A 29 -9.84 -6.71 8.35
C LEU A 29 -9.81 -7.21 6.90
N ASP A 30 -10.94 -7.64 6.36
CA ASP A 30 -11.07 -7.99 4.93
C ASP A 30 -10.89 -6.77 4.03
N ASP A 31 -11.60 -5.67 4.34
CA ASP A 31 -11.47 -4.40 3.63
C ASP A 31 -10.05 -3.84 3.70
N THR A 32 -9.46 -3.88 4.90
CA THR A 32 -8.09 -3.41 5.14
C THR A 32 -7.09 -4.21 4.31
N ARG A 33 -7.29 -5.52 4.19
CA ARG A 33 -6.43 -6.40 3.39
C ARG A 33 -6.55 -6.10 1.89
N LEU A 34 -7.74 -5.76 1.40
CA LEU A 34 -7.94 -5.34 0.01
C LEU A 34 -7.21 -4.04 -0.31
N VAL A 35 -7.32 -3.04 0.57
CA VAL A 35 -6.60 -1.76 0.43
C VAL A 35 -5.09 -1.99 0.48
N ALA A 36 -4.60 -2.75 1.46
CA ALA A 36 -3.18 -3.07 1.57
C ALA A 36 -2.65 -3.79 0.32
N ALA A 37 -3.38 -4.77 -0.20
CA ALA A 37 -2.99 -5.48 -1.42
C ALA A 37 -2.94 -4.54 -2.64
N THR A 38 -3.90 -3.61 -2.74
CA THR A 38 -3.93 -2.59 -3.81
C THR A 38 -2.73 -1.65 -3.71
N GLU A 39 -2.45 -1.11 -2.53
CA GLU A 39 -1.29 -0.22 -2.29
C GLU A 39 0.04 -0.93 -2.53
N LEU A 40 0.15 -2.21 -2.15
CA LEU A 40 1.34 -3.02 -2.41
C LEU A 40 1.54 -3.30 -3.90
N ALA A 41 0.46 -3.55 -4.65
CA ALA A 41 0.53 -3.73 -6.10
C ALA A 41 1.00 -2.43 -6.78
N LEU A 42 0.40 -1.29 -6.42
CA LEU A 42 0.78 0.04 -6.93
C LEU A 42 2.23 0.42 -6.55
N THR A 43 2.65 0.08 -5.33
CA THR A 43 4.02 0.32 -4.86
C THR A 43 5.02 -0.65 -5.49
N GLY A 44 4.61 -1.88 -5.79
CA GLY A 44 5.45 -2.93 -6.41
C GLY A 44 5.89 -2.61 -7.84
N GLU A 45 5.12 -1.82 -8.57
CA GLU A 45 5.47 -1.32 -9.91
C GLU A 45 6.44 -0.12 -9.90
N GLY A 46 6.81 0.40 -8.71
CA GLY A 46 7.52 1.68 -8.57
C GLY A 46 8.86 1.65 -7.83
N ILE A 47 9.45 0.49 -7.52
CA ILE A 47 10.74 0.45 -6.78
C ILE A 47 11.89 -0.12 -7.63
N CYS A 48 12.10 0.44 -8.81
CA CYS A 48 13.46 0.67 -9.29
C CYS A 48 13.83 2.14 -9.03
N GLY A 49 14.16 2.46 -7.77
CA GLY A 49 14.44 3.84 -7.38
C GLY A 49 15.12 3.96 -6.02
N ASN A 50 16.16 3.15 -5.77
CA ASN A 50 17.02 3.38 -4.60
C ASN A 50 18.17 4.36 -4.84
N GLU A 51 18.55 4.68 -6.08
CA GLU A 51 19.49 5.78 -6.32
C GLU A 51 19.46 6.24 -7.77
N CYS A 52 18.86 7.41 -8.02
CA CYS A 52 19.43 8.34 -8.97
C CYS A 52 18.86 9.72 -8.72
N GLY A 53 19.68 10.60 -8.16
CA GLY A 53 19.36 12.01 -8.03
C GLY A 53 19.09 12.60 -9.41
N ALA A 54 17.88 13.11 -9.61
CA ALA A 54 17.59 14.03 -10.69
C ALA A 54 16.85 15.22 -10.09
N THR A 55 17.66 16.20 -9.70
CA THR A 55 17.26 17.61 -9.69
C THR A 55 16.34 17.87 -10.89
N ARG A 56 15.05 18.14 -10.63
CA ARG A 56 14.23 18.81 -11.64
C ARG A 56 14.47 20.30 -11.46
N ALA A 57 15.59 20.69 -12.06
CA ALA A 57 15.94 22.06 -12.37
C ALA A 57 14.75 22.78 -13.03
N VAL A 58 14.50 23.99 -12.52
CA VAL A 58 14.13 25.22 -13.22
C VAL A 58 13.61 25.04 -14.65
N GLY A 59 12.34 25.44 -14.84
CA GLY A 59 11.74 25.70 -16.13
C GLY A 59 10.78 26.88 -16.02
N GLY A 60 11.29 28.07 -15.67
CA GLY A 60 10.62 29.30 -16.02
C GLY A 60 10.70 29.47 -17.53
N LEU A 61 9.57 29.55 -18.22
CA LEU A 61 9.47 30.12 -19.55
C LEU A 61 8.08 30.71 -19.72
N ALA A 62 8.09 32.04 -19.81
CA ALA A 62 7.03 32.89 -20.27
C ALA A 62 6.28 32.31 -21.48
N ARG A 63 4.95 32.48 -21.51
CA ARG A 63 4.17 32.86 -22.70
C ARG A 63 2.69 32.94 -22.38
N GLY A 64 2.09 34.09 -22.66
CA GLY A 64 0.65 34.29 -22.79
C GLY A 64 0.40 35.73 -23.21
N CYS A 65 0.11 35.91 -24.51
CA CYS A 65 -0.11 37.18 -25.20
C CYS A 65 -1.18 38.07 -24.56
#